data_AF-A0A1V9RC24-F1
#
_entry.id   AF-A0A1V9RC24-F1
#
_cell.length_a   1.000
_cell.length_b   1.000
_cell.length_c   1.000
_cell.angle_alpha   90.00
_cell.angle_beta   90.00
_cell.angle_gamma   90.00
#
_symmetry.space_group_name_H-M   'P 1'
#
loop_
_entity.id
_entity.type
_entity.pdbx_description
1 polymer ?
#
loop_
_entity_poly.entity_id
_entity_poly.type
_entity_poly.pdbx_seq_one_letter_code
_entity_poly.pdbx_strand_id
1 'polypeptide(L)'
;MRRGKLVAFILIVVLIILVQPNVYPTIKHIIYPKSFEEQITTNNNVESDKTLNKELVKEKYSGTQVIKVNNNVPTFTKGELTLNGKDHWKKFSNLDILNRVGTAETLISVKSLPTKSRGDISNIKPTGFKQKKITFNGKSDYLYNRCHLIAFELSGENDNPKNLFTGTRALNANNSNRQQSMVYYEDMIKNYVKQTNHHVLYQVTPIFSGVDLVAKGVRLQGRSIEDNQISFNVYIFNVQPGYQINYLTGKSIKEK
;
A
#
# COMPACT_ATOMS: atom_id res chain seq x y z
N MET A 1 -30.95 -4.90 -0.71
CA MET A 1 -31.54 -4.16 0.43
C MET A 1 -32.99 -3.79 0.07
N ARG A 2 -33.98 -4.18 0.89
CA ARG A 2 -35.41 -3.99 0.57
C ARG A 2 -35.75 -2.48 0.52
N ARG A 3 -36.38 -2.01 -0.56
CA ARG A 3 -36.68 -0.59 -0.87
C ARG A 3 -37.27 0.21 0.30
N GLY A 4 -38.06 -0.42 1.19
CA GLY A 4 -38.64 0.24 2.37
C GLY A 4 -37.63 0.69 3.45
N LYS A 5 -36.47 0.04 3.58
CA LYS A 5 -35.46 0.42 4.59
C LYS A 5 -34.69 1.69 4.21
N LEU A 6 -34.55 1.96 2.91
CA LEU A 6 -33.86 3.16 2.40
C LEU A 6 -34.71 4.42 2.62
N VAL A 7 -36.02 4.32 2.38
CA VAL A 7 -36.96 5.44 2.58
C VAL A 7 -37.06 5.81 4.07
N ALA A 8 -37.15 4.82 4.96
CA ALA A 8 -37.16 5.06 6.41
C ALA A 8 -35.86 5.75 6.88
N PHE A 9 -34.70 5.36 6.35
CA PHE A 9 -33.42 5.98 6.67
C PHE A 9 -33.35 7.44 6.21
N ILE A 10 -33.81 7.76 5.00
CA ILE A 10 -33.84 9.14 4.49
C ILE A 10 -34.76 10.01 5.34
N LEU A 11 -35.93 9.50 5.74
CA LEU A 11 -36.86 10.24 6.60
C LEU A 11 -36.26 10.53 7.98
N ILE A 12 -35.53 9.59 8.58
CA ILE A 12 -34.86 9.78 9.87
C ILE A 12 -33.77 10.85 9.79
N VAL A 13 -32.95 10.85 8.73
CA VAL A 13 -31.90 11.84 8.52
C VAL A 13 -32.49 13.24 8.32
N VAL A 14 -33.58 13.36 7.56
CA VAL A 14 -34.30 14.63 7.37
C VAL A 14 -34.88 15.14 8.70
N LEU A 15 -35.44 14.24 9.52
CA LEU A 15 -35.98 14.60 10.84
C LEU A 15 -34.89 15.13 11.78
N ILE A 16 -33.70 14.50 11.79
CA ILE A 16 -32.56 14.93 12.61
C ILE A 16 -32.06 16.33 12.19
N ILE A 17 -32.02 16.60 10.87
CA ILE A 17 -31.61 17.92 10.35
C ILE A 17 -32.61 19.02 10.74
N LEU A 18 -33.91 18.71 10.76
CA LEU A 18 -34.96 19.66 11.16
C LEU A 18 -34.94 19.96 12.66
N VAL A 19 -34.63 18.96 13.50
CA VAL A 19 -34.61 19.11 14.96
C VAL A 19 -33.30 19.74 15.46
N GLN A 20 -32.18 19.51 14.76
CA GLN A 20 -30.86 20.05 15.13
C GLN A 20 -30.14 20.64 13.90
N PRO A 21 -30.48 21.86 13.46
CA PRO A 21 -29.88 22.47 12.28
C PRO A 21 -28.35 22.61 12.36
N ASN A 22 -27.79 22.69 13.58
CA ASN A 22 -26.35 22.73 13.83
C ASN A 22 -25.63 21.40 13.54
N VAL A 23 -26.35 20.30 13.32
CA VAL A 23 -25.77 18.99 12.97
C VAL A 23 -25.53 18.89 11.45
N TYR A 24 -26.29 19.63 10.65
CA TYR A 24 -26.19 19.64 9.19
C TYR A 24 -24.76 19.90 8.65
N PRO A 25 -23.99 20.89 9.14
CA PRO A 25 -22.62 21.13 8.69
C PRO A 25 -21.72 19.92 8.90
N THR A 26 -21.89 19.21 10.02
CA THR A 26 -21.08 18.04 10.39
C THR A 26 -21.38 16.81 9.53
N ILE A 27 -22.64 16.61 9.14
CA ILE A 27 -23.08 15.43 8.39
C ILE A 27 -23.15 15.64 6.86
N LYS A 28 -23.07 16.90 6.38
CA LYS A 28 -23.12 17.22 4.94
C LYS A 28 -22.07 16.44 4.13
N HIS A 29 -20.88 16.23 4.67
CA HIS A 29 -19.80 15.48 4.01
C HIS A 29 -20.05 13.97 3.89
N ILE A 30 -20.92 13.42 4.76
CA ILE A 30 -21.33 12.01 4.75
C ILE A 30 -22.47 11.80 3.75
N ILE A 31 -23.38 12.77 3.66
CA ILE A 31 -24.57 12.71 2.78
C ILE A 31 -24.22 13.07 1.33
N TYR A 32 -23.30 14.02 1.14
CA TYR A 32 -22.83 14.49 -0.16
C TYR A 32 -21.30 14.41 -0.20
N PRO A 33 -20.73 13.21 -0.42
CA PRO A 33 -19.29 13.12 -0.67
C PRO A 33 -18.95 13.97 -1.90
N LYS A 34 -17.99 14.89 -1.75
CA LYS A 34 -17.51 15.76 -2.84
C LYS A 34 -17.18 14.93 -4.08
N SER A 35 -17.60 15.42 -5.25
CA SER A 35 -17.21 14.80 -6.51
C SER A 35 -15.69 14.79 -6.69
N PHE A 36 -15.17 13.89 -7.51
CA PHE A 36 -13.73 13.85 -7.83
C PHE A 36 -13.22 15.22 -8.33
N GLU A 37 -14.04 15.94 -9.08
CA GLU A 37 -13.71 17.28 -9.56
C GLU A 37 -13.67 18.33 -8.45
N GLU A 38 -14.56 18.24 -7.46
CA GLU A 38 -14.53 19.10 -6.28
C GLU A 38 -13.35 18.80 -5.34
N GLN A 39 -12.92 17.53 -5.27
CA GLN A 39 -11.73 17.13 -4.51
C GLN A 39 -10.43 17.62 -5.17
N ILE A 40 -10.41 17.71 -6.51
CA ILE A 40 -9.27 18.24 -7.27
C ILE A 40 -9.23 19.78 -7.18
N THR A 41 -10.36 20.46 -7.38
CA THR A 41 -10.41 21.94 -7.43
C THR A 41 -10.14 22.61 -6.08
N THR A 42 -10.29 21.89 -4.96
CA THR A 42 -9.93 22.42 -3.63
C THR A 42 -8.49 22.14 -3.18
N ASN A 43 -7.72 21.35 -3.93
CA ASN A 43 -6.33 21.01 -3.61
C ASN A 43 -5.37 21.41 -4.75
N ASN A 44 -5.11 22.72 -4.90
CA ASN A 44 -4.12 23.23 -5.85
C ASN A 44 -2.64 22.97 -5.46
N ASN A 45 -2.37 22.13 -4.46
CA ASN A 45 -1.04 21.63 -4.12
C ASN A 45 -1.04 20.10 -4.22
N VAL A 46 -1.10 19.56 -5.44
CA VAL A 46 -0.76 18.14 -5.65
C VAL A 46 0.74 18.01 -5.46
N GLU A 47 1.14 17.64 -4.27
CA GLU A 47 2.54 17.42 -3.94
C GLU A 47 3.08 16.27 -4.79
N SER A 48 4.12 16.54 -5.58
CA SER A 48 4.66 15.55 -6.51
C SER A 48 5.16 14.31 -5.77
N ASP A 49 5.11 13.14 -6.42
CA ASP A 49 5.65 11.90 -5.85
C ASP A 49 7.09 12.03 -5.39
N LYS A 50 7.90 12.81 -6.13
CA LYS A 50 9.29 13.10 -5.78
C LYS A 50 9.39 13.83 -4.44
N THR A 51 8.52 14.81 -4.20
CA THR A 51 8.49 15.59 -2.95
C THR A 51 8.03 14.72 -1.79
N LEU A 52 6.89 14.03 -1.94
CA LEU A 52 6.36 13.12 -0.91
C LEU A 52 7.40 12.07 -0.51
N ASN A 53 8.02 11.41 -1.49
CA ASN A 53 9.02 10.37 -1.23
C ASN A 53 10.27 10.93 -0.53
N LYS A 54 10.66 12.19 -0.82
CA LYS A 54 11.77 12.86 -0.14
C LYS A 54 11.45 13.16 1.33
N GLU A 55 10.22 13.53 1.64
CA GLU A 55 9.79 13.75 3.02
C GLU A 55 9.71 12.42 3.80
N LEU A 56 9.24 11.35 3.16
CA LEU A 56 9.20 10.00 3.77
C LEU A 56 10.57 9.48 4.21
N VAL A 57 11.68 9.94 3.63
CA VAL A 57 13.05 9.59 4.07
C VAL A 57 13.33 10.06 5.50
N LYS A 58 12.67 11.14 5.93
CA LYS A 58 12.86 11.79 7.24
C LYS A 58 11.93 11.22 8.32
N GLU A 59 10.89 10.50 7.91
CA GLU A 59 9.90 9.92 8.81
C GLU A 59 10.54 8.94 9.80
N LYS A 60 10.03 8.98 11.05
CA LYS A 60 10.50 8.14 12.14
C LYS A 60 9.35 7.32 12.69
N TYR A 61 9.62 6.04 12.91
CA TYR A 61 8.64 5.14 13.52
C TYR A 61 8.33 5.61 14.96
N SER A 62 7.05 5.80 15.24
CA SER A 62 6.54 6.30 16.52
C SER A 62 5.51 5.35 17.15
N GLY A 63 5.54 4.06 16.77
CA GLY A 63 4.65 3.02 17.31
C GLY A 63 3.56 2.56 16.33
N THR A 64 3.28 3.31 15.26
CA THR A 64 2.37 2.88 14.19
C THR A 64 3.16 2.56 12.93
N GLN A 65 3.04 1.33 12.42
CA GLN A 65 3.84 0.89 11.28
C GLN A 65 3.37 1.45 9.94
N VAL A 66 2.11 1.91 9.87
CA VAL A 66 1.52 2.48 8.65
C VAL A 66 1.03 3.89 8.92
N ILE A 67 1.46 4.83 8.08
CA ILE A 67 0.98 6.21 8.10
C ILE A 67 0.31 6.55 6.76
N LYS A 68 -0.67 7.45 6.82
CA LYS A 68 -1.32 7.99 5.63
C LYS A 68 -0.39 9.02 4.98
N VAL A 69 -0.30 8.98 3.67
CA VAL A 69 0.47 9.91 2.85
C VAL A 69 -0.50 10.68 1.96
N ASN A 70 -0.27 11.98 1.76
CA ASN A 70 -1.15 12.83 0.94
C ASN A 70 -2.64 12.67 1.32
N ASN A 71 -2.95 12.74 2.62
CA ASN A 71 -4.31 12.52 3.16
C ASN A 71 -4.95 11.19 2.74
N ASN A 72 -4.14 10.14 2.51
CA ASN A 72 -4.54 8.84 2.00
C ASN A 72 -5.10 8.87 0.56
N VAL A 73 -4.76 9.91 -0.21
CA VAL A 73 -5.18 10.09 -1.61
C VAL A 73 -4.02 9.75 -2.54
N PRO A 74 -4.20 8.82 -3.50
CA PRO A 74 -3.22 8.55 -4.55
C PRO A 74 -2.89 9.79 -5.37
N THR A 75 -1.69 9.84 -5.93
CA THR A 75 -1.20 10.95 -6.77
C THR A 75 -1.35 10.68 -8.27
N PHE A 76 -1.98 9.57 -8.65
CA PHE A 76 -2.23 9.23 -10.06
C PHE A 76 -3.02 10.33 -10.78
N THR A 77 -2.56 10.67 -11.97
CA THR A 77 -3.24 11.59 -12.88
C THR A 77 -4.46 10.93 -13.53
N LYS A 78 -5.38 11.76 -14.06
CA LYS A 78 -6.51 11.27 -14.85
C LYS A 78 -6.08 10.43 -16.05
N GLY A 79 -4.93 10.74 -16.67
CA GLY A 79 -4.40 9.99 -17.80
C GLY A 79 -3.90 8.59 -17.41
N GLU A 80 -3.31 8.45 -16.22
CA GLU A 80 -2.85 7.16 -15.69
C GLU A 80 -4.02 6.27 -15.26
N LEU A 81 -5.14 6.87 -14.80
CA LEU A 81 -6.36 6.17 -14.41
C LEU A 81 -7.22 5.77 -15.62
N THR A 82 -6.59 5.17 -16.62
CA THR A 82 -7.25 4.67 -17.83
C THR A 82 -6.70 3.28 -18.18
N LEU A 83 -7.56 2.44 -18.77
CA LEU A 83 -7.14 1.09 -19.17
C LEU A 83 -6.22 1.11 -20.41
N ASN A 84 -6.36 2.10 -21.28
CA ASN A 84 -5.62 2.21 -22.55
C ASN A 84 -5.64 0.89 -23.37
N GLY A 85 -6.79 0.21 -23.38
CA GLY A 85 -6.97 -1.07 -24.07
C GLY A 85 -6.25 -2.27 -23.43
N LYS A 86 -5.65 -2.11 -22.25
CA LYS A 86 -4.97 -3.19 -21.52
C LYS A 86 -5.83 -3.67 -20.36
N ASP A 87 -5.85 -4.98 -20.18
CA ASP A 87 -6.55 -5.63 -19.06
C ASP A 87 -5.65 -5.74 -17.82
N HIS A 88 -4.34 -5.93 -18.01
CA HIS A 88 -3.36 -5.88 -16.93
C HIS A 88 -1.97 -5.63 -17.52
N TRP A 89 -1.07 -5.12 -16.70
CA TRP A 89 0.35 -4.98 -17.04
C TRP A 89 1.15 -4.78 -15.77
N LYS A 90 2.46 -5.02 -15.86
CA LYS A 90 3.44 -4.84 -14.78
C LYS A 90 4.65 -4.10 -15.30
N LYS A 91 5.17 -3.17 -14.51
CA LYS A 91 6.35 -2.36 -14.79
C LYS A 91 7.24 -2.35 -13.55
N PHE A 92 8.50 -2.73 -13.74
CA PHE A 92 9.51 -2.72 -12.69
C PHE A 92 10.64 -1.79 -13.11
N SER A 93 11.06 -0.90 -12.23
CA SER A 93 12.27 -0.11 -12.44
C SER A 93 13.49 -1.02 -12.56
N ASN A 94 14.50 -0.56 -13.30
CA ASN A 94 15.82 -1.18 -13.23
C ASN A 94 16.36 -1.07 -11.81
N LEU A 95 17.25 -2.01 -11.45
CA LEU A 95 18.02 -1.86 -10.22
C LEU A 95 18.89 -0.61 -10.33
N ASP A 96 19.06 0.11 -9.23
CA ASP A 96 19.95 1.27 -9.21
C ASP A 96 21.43 0.86 -9.14
N ILE A 97 22.33 1.84 -9.07
CA ILE A 97 23.79 1.62 -9.03
C ILE A 97 24.27 0.81 -7.81
N LEU A 98 23.45 0.67 -6.77
CA LEU A 98 23.72 -0.15 -5.59
C LEU A 98 23.02 -1.52 -5.67
N ASN A 99 22.45 -1.86 -6.84
CA ASN A 99 21.61 -3.03 -7.09
C ASN A 99 20.30 -3.04 -6.29
N ARG A 100 19.81 -1.88 -5.85
CA ARG A 100 18.56 -1.77 -5.09
C ARG A 100 17.36 -1.74 -6.04
N VAL A 101 16.25 -2.31 -5.62
CA VAL A 101 14.98 -2.20 -6.36
C VAL A 101 14.47 -0.77 -6.42
N GLY A 102 13.82 -0.40 -7.53
CA GLY A 102 13.11 0.88 -7.67
C GLY A 102 11.59 0.71 -7.60
N THR A 103 10.86 1.73 -8.06
CA THR A 103 9.40 1.70 -8.13
C THR A 103 8.89 0.54 -8.99
N ALA A 104 7.85 -0.13 -8.51
CA ALA A 104 7.07 -1.10 -9.26
C ALA A 104 5.63 -0.62 -9.39
N GLU A 105 5.03 -0.80 -10.56
CA GLU A 105 3.69 -0.34 -10.89
C GLU A 105 2.97 -1.42 -11.70
N THR A 106 1.67 -1.59 -11.48
CA THR A 106 0.87 -2.61 -12.16
C THR A 106 -0.57 -2.16 -12.29
N LEU A 107 -1.19 -2.49 -13.43
CA LEU A 107 -2.64 -2.55 -13.55
C LEU A 107 -3.06 -3.97 -13.24
N ILE A 108 -3.87 -4.12 -12.20
CA ILE A 108 -4.32 -5.41 -11.66
C ILE A 108 -5.76 -5.63 -12.08
N SER A 109 -6.06 -6.84 -12.54
CA SER A 109 -7.41 -7.33 -12.84
C SER A 109 -7.54 -8.76 -12.33
N VAL A 110 -8.72 -9.38 -12.49
CA VAL A 110 -8.86 -10.81 -12.18
C VAL A 110 -7.90 -11.69 -13.00
N LYS A 111 -7.51 -11.24 -14.21
CA LYS A 111 -6.65 -12.01 -15.12
C LYS A 111 -5.16 -11.91 -14.77
N SER A 112 -4.76 -10.92 -13.97
CA SER A 112 -3.37 -10.83 -13.49
C SER A 112 -3.09 -11.79 -12.33
N LEU A 113 -4.13 -12.34 -11.70
CA LEU A 113 -4.00 -13.25 -10.57
C LEU A 113 -3.41 -14.60 -11.02
N PRO A 114 -2.46 -15.18 -10.27
CA PRO A 114 -1.85 -16.44 -10.65
C PRO A 114 -2.84 -17.60 -10.53
N THR A 115 -2.80 -18.50 -11.51
CA THR A 115 -3.50 -19.80 -11.47
C THR A 115 -2.62 -20.93 -10.94
N LYS A 116 -1.31 -20.69 -10.79
CA LYS A 116 -0.32 -21.65 -10.30
C LYS A 116 0.17 -21.24 -8.91
N SER A 117 0.66 -22.21 -8.16
CA SER A 117 1.34 -21.97 -6.88
C SER A 117 2.64 -21.21 -7.08
N ARG A 118 3.02 -20.42 -6.07
CA ARG A 118 4.29 -19.70 -6.02
C ARG A 118 5.46 -20.69 -5.99
N GLY A 119 6.50 -20.39 -6.76
CA GLY A 119 7.74 -21.17 -6.78
C GLY A 119 8.71 -20.77 -5.66
N ASP A 120 9.84 -21.48 -5.59
CA ASP A 120 10.93 -21.05 -4.72
C ASP A 120 11.55 -19.74 -5.22
N ILE A 121 11.97 -18.90 -4.28
CA ILE A 121 12.67 -17.64 -4.53
C ILE A 121 13.95 -17.51 -3.68
N SER A 122 14.38 -18.60 -3.03
CA SER A 122 15.49 -18.60 -2.07
C SER A 122 16.83 -18.14 -2.67
N ASN A 123 17.01 -18.32 -3.98
CA ASN A 123 18.21 -17.89 -4.71
C ASN A 123 18.37 -16.37 -4.78
N ILE A 124 17.29 -15.59 -4.69
CA ILE A 124 17.35 -14.14 -4.76
C ILE A 124 17.81 -13.57 -3.42
N LYS A 125 18.86 -12.75 -3.39
CA LYS A 125 19.32 -12.07 -2.18
C LYS A 125 19.33 -10.56 -2.45
N PRO A 126 18.25 -9.84 -2.07
CA PRO A 126 18.22 -8.40 -2.24
C PRO A 126 19.32 -7.71 -1.43
N THR A 127 19.54 -6.43 -1.72
CA THR A 127 20.51 -5.62 -0.99
C THR A 127 20.26 -5.64 0.52
N GLY A 128 21.33 -5.73 1.31
CA GLY A 128 21.25 -5.77 2.77
C GLY A 128 20.61 -7.03 3.36
N PHE A 129 20.35 -8.09 2.59
CA PHE A 129 19.70 -9.30 3.10
C PHE A 129 20.59 -10.07 4.09
N LYS A 130 20.41 -9.80 5.40
CA LYS A 130 21.16 -10.44 6.50
C LYS A 130 20.22 -11.13 7.47
N GLN A 131 19.98 -12.41 7.21
CA GLN A 131 18.96 -13.17 7.93
C GLN A 131 19.28 -13.32 9.42
N LYS A 132 18.23 -13.25 10.26
CA LYS A 132 18.30 -13.48 11.70
C LYS A 132 17.05 -14.24 12.15
N LYS A 133 17.22 -15.33 12.90
CA LYS A 133 16.10 -16.02 13.56
C LYS A 133 15.57 -15.15 14.70
N ILE A 134 14.25 -15.03 14.80
CA ILE A 134 13.56 -14.23 15.81
C ILE A 134 12.36 -14.99 16.35
N THR A 135 11.87 -14.59 17.52
CA THR A 135 10.54 -14.97 17.97
C THR A 135 9.59 -13.81 17.66
N PHE A 136 8.55 -14.06 16.88
CA PHE A 136 7.53 -13.07 16.53
C PHE A 136 6.14 -13.70 16.68
N ASN A 137 5.24 -13.00 17.39
CA ASN A 137 3.94 -13.54 17.80
C ASN A 137 4.01 -14.93 18.45
N GLY A 138 4.98 -15.13 19.34
CA GLY A 138 5.17 -16.39 20.07
C GLY A 138 5.71 -17.55 19.23
N LYS A 139 6.10 -17.33 17.97
CA LYS A 139 6.62 -18.38 17.07
C LYS A 139 8.02 -18.05 16.57
N SER A 140 8.83 -19.08 16.36
CA SER A 140 10.12 -18.95 15.67
C SER A 140 9.87 -18.53 14.21
N ASP A 141 10.49 -17.45 13.78
CA ASP A 141 10.40 -16.89 12.43
C ASP A 141 11.76 -16.27 12.04
N TYR A 142 11.79 -15.63 10.89
CA TYR A 142 12.94 -14.94 10.33
C TYR A 142 12.68 -13.45 10.21
N LEU A 143 13.66 -12.63 10.60
CA LEU A 143 13.52 -11.18 10.63
C LEU A 143 13.23 -10.61 9.24
N TYR A 144 13.98 -11.04 8.22
CA TYR A 144 13.79 -10.56 6.86
C TYR A 144 13.06 -11.58 6.00
N ASN A 145 12.16 -11.06 5.17
CA ASN A 145 11.57 -11.74 4.05
C ASN A 145 12.16 -11.15 2.76
N ARG A 146 12.12 -11.94 1.69
CA ARG A 146 12.28 -11.44 0.32
C ARG A 146 10.91 -10.91 -0.08
N CYS A 147 10.64 -9.68 0.29
CA CYS A 147 9.33 -9.06 0.10
C CYS A 147 9.15 -8.68 -1.36
N HIS A 148 7.98 -8.99 -1.89
CA HIS A 148 7.57 -8.56 -3.21
C HIS A 148 7.14 -7.09 -3.17
N LEU A 149 7.51 -6.27 -4.16
CA LEU A 149 6.89 -4.95 -4.32
C LEU A 149 5.47 -5.11 -4.86
N ILE A 150 5.31 -5.91 -5.90
CA ILE A 150 4.01 -6.39 -6.38
C ILE A 150 3.89 -7.86 -6.01
N ALA A 151 2.97 -8.19 -5.10
CA ALA A 151 2.78 -9.54 -4.61
C ALA A 151 2.58 -10.57 -5.73
N PHE A 152 3.09 -11.78 -5.50
CA PHE A 152 2.84 -12.91 -6.37
C PHE A 152 1.33 -13.12 -6.60
N GLU A 153 0.52 -13.00 -5.56
CA GLU A 153 -0.93 -13.22 -5.65
C GLU A 153 -1.68 -12.18 -6.48
N LEU A 154 -1.05 -11.05 -6.82
CA LEU A 154 -1.63 -9.99 -7.65
C LEU A 154 -1.16 -10.05 -9.10
N SER A 155 -0.01 -10.66 -9.37
CA SER A 155 0.70 -10.52 -10.67
C SER A 155 1.28 -11.81 -11.24
N GLY A 156 1.36 -12.88 -10.43
CA GLY A 156 2.09 -14.10 -10.74
C GLY A 156 3.62 -13.95 -10.84
N GLU A 157 4.17 -12.77 -10.52
CA GLU A 157 5.62 -12.52 -10.58
C GLU A 157 6.35 -13.26 -9.45
N ASN A 158 7.20 -14.23 -9.79
CA ASN A 158 7.80 -15.13 -8.82
C ASN A 158 9.12 -14.60 -8.24
N ASP A 159 10.23 -14.74 -8.98
CA ASP A 159 11.60 -14.51 -8.53
C ASP A 159 12.33 -13.36 -9.26
N ASN A 160 11.58 -12.44 -9.86
CA ASN A 160 12.17 -11.25 -10.51
C ASN A 160 12.96 -10.40 -9.49
N PRO A 161 14.30 -10.24 -9.66
CA PRO A 161 15.13 -9.48 -8.72
C PRO A 161 14.76 -7.98 -8.67
N LYS A 162 14.09 -7.44 -9.70
CA LYS A 162 13.58 -6.06 -9.71
C LYS A 162 12.31 -5.87 -8.86
N ASN A 163 11.72 -6.96 -8.37
CA ASN A 163 10.49 -6.98 -7.58
C ASN A 163 10.72 -7.46 -6.13
N LEU A 164 11.96 -7.79 -5.74
CA LEU A 164 12.25 -8.39 -4.43
C LEU A 164 13.19 -7.51 -3.60
N PHE A 165 12.75 -7.13 -2.41
CA PHE A 165 13.53 -6.32 -1.48
C PHE A 165 13.66 -6.96 -0.10
N THR A 166 14.64 -6.49 0.68
CA THR A 166 14.82 -6.87 2.09
C THR A 166 13.77 -6.13 2.93
N GLY A 167 12.66 -6.80 3.24
CA GLY A 167 11.62 -6.28 4.13
C GLY A 167 11.50 -7.11 5.40
N THR A 168 11.12 -6.49 6.51
CA THR A 168 10.91 -7.20 7.77
C THR A 168 9.70 -8.12 7.70
N ARG A 169 9.66 -9.12 8.59
CA ARG A 169 8.48 -9.95 8.74
C ARG A 169 7.26 -9.10 9.03
N ALA A 170 7.33 -8.18 9.99
CA ALA A 170 6.23 -7.31 10.38
C ALA A 170 5.73 -6.39 9.26
N LEU A 171 6.61 -5.81 8.43
CA LEU A 171 6.22 -5.01 7.26
C LEU A 171 5.46 -5.88 6.26
N ASN A 172 5.98 -7.08 5.98
CA ASN A 172 5.41 -7.98 4.99
C ASN A 172 4.04 -8.51 5.43
N ALA A 173 4.00 -9.12 6.62
CA ALA A 173 2.87 -9.88 7.13
C ALA A 173 2.96 -10.06 8.65
N ASN A 174 1.98 -10.74 9.24
CA ASN A 174 2.01 -11.17 10.64
C ASN A 174 2.20 -10.04 11.67
N ASN A 175 1.94 -8.79 11.32
CA ASN A 175 1.74 -7.78 12.36
C ASN A 175 0.48 -8.17 13.17
N SER A 176 0.53 -8.03 14.50
CA SER A 176 -0.61 -8.33 15.38
C SER A 176 -1.86 -7.54 14.99
N ASN A 177 -1.66 -6.34 14.45
CA ASN A 177 -2.66 -5.62 13.68
C ASN A 177 -2.40 -5.80 12.18
N ARG A 178 -3.21 -6.61 11.49
CA ARG A 178 -3.03 -6.89 10.05
C ARG A 178 -2.98 -5.63 9.18
N GLN A 179 -3.75 -4.59 9.53
CA GLN A 179 -3.79 -3.33 8.78
C GLN A 179 -2.45 -2.59 8.75
N GLN A 180 -1.51 -3.02 9.60
CA GLN A 180 -0.17 -2.45 9.66
C GLN A 180 0.84 -3.12 8.70
N SER A 181 0.42 -3.97 7.76
CA SER A 181 1.32 -4.73 6.88
C SER A 181 0.91 -4.69 5.41
N MET A 182 1.85 -4.99 4.51
CA MET A 182 1.61 -5.03 3.05
C MET A 182 0.46 -5.97 2.68
N VAL A 183 0.43 -7.17 3.27
CA VAL A 183 -0.59 -8.20 2.97
C VAL A 183 -2.03 -7.70 3.15
N TYR A 184 -2.28 -6.71 4.02
CA TYR A 184 -3.62 -6.14 4.17
C TYR A 184 -4.07 -5.40 2.91
N TYR A 185 -3.21 -4.57 2.34
CA TYR A 185 -3.50 -3.82 1.11
C TYR A 185 -3.57 -4.76 -0.10
N GLU A 186 -2.70 -5.76 -0.14
CA GLU A 186 -2.69 -6.77 -1.19
C GLU A 186 -3.97 -7.62 -1.20
N ASP A 187 -4.40 -8.10 -0.03
CA ASP A 187 -5.68 -8.81 0.13
C ASP A 187 -6.87 -7.94 -0.26
N MET A 188 -6.85 -6.65 0.12
CA MET A 188 -7.90 -5.70 -0.23
C MET A 188 -8.07 -5.58 -1.76
N ILE A 189 -6.96 -5.39 -2.48
CA ILE A 189 -6.97 -5.30 -3.95
C ILE A 189 -7.43 -6.62 -4.56
N LYS A 190 -6.85 -7.75 -4.13
CA LYS A 190 -7.17 -9.09 -4.65
C LYS A 190 -8.66 -9.40 -4.51
N ASN A 191 -9.22 -9.12 -3.33
CA ASN A 191 -10.64 -9.39 -3.08
C ASN A 191 -11.53 -8.48 -3.92
N TYR A 192 -11.16 -7.21 -4.06
CA TYR A 192 -11.88 -6.27 -4.90
C TYR A 192 -11.96 -6.75 -6.35
N VAL A 193 -10.82 -7.00 -7.02
CA VAL A 193 -10.83 -7.39 -8.44
C VAL A 193 -11.53 -8.73 -8.68
N LYS A 194 -11.52 -9.66 -7.71
CA LYS A 194 -12.28 -10.91 -7.79
C LYS A 194 -13.79 -10.70 -7.69
N GLN A 195 -14.24 -9.74 -6.90
CA GLN A 195 -15.66 -9.51 -6.64
C GLN A 195 -16.33 -8.67 -7.72
N THR A 196 -15.59 -7.72 -8.28
CA THR A 196 -16.13 -6.71 -9.20
C THR A 196 -15.73 -6.92 -10.65
N ASN A 197 -14.67 -7.71 -10.89
CA ASN A 197 -14.02 -7.81 -12.19
C ASN A 197 -13.50 -6.45 -12.72
N HIS A 198 -13.31 -5.48 -11.82
CA HIS A 198 -12.74 -4.17 -12.09
C HIS A 198 -11.20 -4.19 -12.06
N HIS A 199 -10.60 -3.03 -12.30
CA HIS A 199 -9.16 -2.84 -12.33
C HIS A 199 -8.67 -1.95 -11.19
N VAL A 200 -7.44 -2.19 -10.75
CA VAL A 200 -6.73 -1.33 -9.80
C VAL A 200 -5.36 -0.96 -10.35
N LEU A 201 -5.09 0.34 -10.48
CA LEU A 201 -3.73 0.84 -10.66
C LEU A 201 -3.05 0.86 -9.30
N TYR A 202 -1.93 0.14 -9.17
CA TYR A 202 -1.21 -0.05 -7.92
C TYR A 202 0.28 0.19 -8.11
N GLN A 203 0.87 1.01 -7.24
CA GLN A 203 2.28 1.36 -7.26
C GLN A 203 2.90 1.17 -5.88
N VAL A 204 4.09 0.58 -5.85
CA VAL A 204 4.93 0.42 -4.65
C VAL A 204 6.29 1.06 -4.89
N THR A 205 6.66 2.00 -4.03
CA THR A 205 7.94 2.71 -4.09
C THR A 205 8.76 2.48 -2.82
N PRO A 206 9.89 1.76 -2.91
CA PRO A 206 10.86 1.67 -1.83
C PRO A 206 11.45 3.03 -1.46
N ILE A 207 11.51 3.34 -0.17
CA ILE A 207 12.10 4.59 0.34
C ILE A 207 13.46 4.28 0.95
N PHE A 208 14.53 4.62 0.23
CA PHE A 208 15.91 4.53 0.71
C PHE A 208 16.44 5.90 1.16
N SER A 209 17.36 5.91 2.13
CA SER A 209 18.06 7.11 2.56
C SER A 209 19.51 7.06 2.11
N GLY A 210 19.92 7.95 1.20
CA GLY A 210 21.28 7.99 0.68
C GLY A 210 21.74 6.63 0.13
N VAL A 211 22.80 6.08 0.73
CA VAL A 211 23.43 4.81 0.32
C VAL A 211 22.91 3.59 1.10
N ASP A 212 21.80 3.71 1.82
CA ASP A 212 21.22 2.59 2.57
C ASP A 212 20.90 1.40 1.64
N LEU A 213 21.28 0.19 2.06
CA LEU A 213 21.03 -1.05 1.32
C LEU A 213 19.66 -1.65 1.63
N VAL A 214 19.02 -1.27 2.74
CA VAL A 214 17.67 -1.68 3.12
C VAL A 214 16.78 -0.45 3.10
N ALA A 215 15.59 -0.57 2.49
CA ALA A 215 14.64 0.54 2.47
C ALA A 215 14.14 0.82 3.89
N LYS A 216 13.96 2.08 4.26
CA LYS A 216 13.34 2.49 5.53
C LYS A 216 11.86 2.12 5.60
N GLY A 217 11.24 1.90 4.45
CA GLY A 217 9.85 1.55 4.28
C GLY A 217 9.47 1.52 2.81
N VAL A 218 8.20 1.30 2.55
CA VAL A 218 7.61 1.33 1.20
C VAL A 218 6.39 2.24 1.20
N ARG A 219 6.28 3.09 0.18
CA ARG A 219 5.04 3.83 -0.10
C ARG A 219 4.19 3.00 -1.05
N LEU A 220 2.95 2.74 -0.67
CA LEU A 220 1.96 2.04 -1.47
C LEU A 220 0.86 3.04 -1.85
N GLN A 221 0.49 3.07 -3.12
CA GLN A 221 -0.72 3.76 -3.55
C GLN A 221 -1.53 2.89 -4.50
N GLY A 222 -2.85 2.90 -4.32
CA GLY A 222 -3.78 2.06 -5.07
C GLY A 222 -5.07 2.79 -5.36
N ARG A 223 -5.57 2.63 -6.58
CA ARG A 223 -6.78 3.29 -7.06
C ARG A 223 -7.56 2.40 -8.02
N SER A 224 -8.84 2.17 -7.75
CA SER A 224 -9.71 1.51 -8.74
C SER A 224 -9.98 2.43 -9.94
N ILE A 225 -10.11 1.86 -11.13
CA ILE A 225 -10.29 2.62 -12.39
C ILE A 225 -11.77 2.94 -12.64
N GLU A 226 -12.65 1.97 -12.43
CA GLU A 226 -14.07 2.04 -12.76
C GLU A 226 -14.91 2.76 -11.70
N ASP A 227 -14.42 2.79 -10.46
CA ASP A 227 -15.14 3.35 -9.33
C ASP A 227 -14.19 3.94 -8.27
N ASN A 228 -14.74 4.27 -7.11
CA ASN A 228 -13.99 4.87 -6.01
C ASN A 228 -13.75 3.95 -4.81
N GLN A 229 -13.97 2.64 -4.94
CA GLN A 229 -13.94 1.71 -3.81
C GLN A 229 -12.52 1.43 -3.30
N ILE A 230 -11.52 1.41 -4.18
CA ILE A 230 -10.12 1.36 -3.79
C ILE A 230 -9.53 2.76 -3.93
N SER A 231 -9.05 3.31 -2.81
CA SER A 231 -8.28 4.54 -2.77
C SER A 231 -7.45 4.60 -1.51
N PHE A 232 -6.13 4.51 -1.65
CA PHE A 232 -5.22 4.68 -0.52
C PHE A 232 -3.85 5.20 -1.00
N ASN A 233 -3.17 5.89 -0.10
CA ASN A 233 -1.77 6.28 -0.25
C ASN A 233 -1.14 6.25 1.13
N VAL A 234 -0.27 5.29 1.35
CA VAL A 234 0.27 4.96 2.67
C VAL A 234 1.76 4.69 2.61
N TYR A 235 2.42 4.90 3.74
CA TYR A 235 3.81 4.50 3.94
C TYR A 235 3.87 3.46 5.04
N ILE A 236 4.51 2.33 4.75
CA ILE A 236 4.72 1.23 5.69
C ILE A 236 6.19 1.22 6.10
N PHE A 237 6.46 1.46 7.37
CA PHE A 237 7.81 1.43 7.94
C PHE A 237 8.39 0.01 7.88
N ASN A 238 9.64 -0.12 7.46
CA ASN A 238 10.39 -1.38 7.42
C ASN A 238 11.03 -1.68 8.78
N VAL A 239 10.19 -1.78 9.79
CA VAL A 239 10.59 -2.02 11.19
C VAL A 239 10.15 -3.40 11.63
N GLN A 240 10.76 -3.91 12.70
CA GLN A 240 10.40 -5.17 13.33
C GLN A 240 10.31 -4.91 14.84
N PRO A 241 9.14 -5.07 15.48
CA PRO A 241 9.02 -4.89 16.93
C PRO A 241 10.06 -5.69 17.71
N GLY A 242 10.76 -5.02 18.64
CA GLY A 242 11.83 -5.60 19.46
C GLY A 242 13.19 -5.70 18.76
N TYR A 243 13.37 -5.09 17.59
CA TYR A 243 14.62 -5.12 16.84
C TYR A 243 14.96 -3.76 16.23
N GLN A 244 16.22 -3.35 16.39
CA GLN A 244 16.81 -2.24 15.66
C GLN A 244 17.47 -2.73 14.37
N ILE A 245 17.26 -1.98 13.30
CA ILE A 245 17.80 -2.27 11.96
C ILE A 245 18.81 -1.20 11.58
N ASN A 246 20.00 -1.63 11.19
CA ASN A 246 20.97 -0.79 10.51
C ASN A 246 20.66 -0.82 9.01
N TYR A 247 19.95 0.20 8.51
CA TYR A 247 19.50 0.26 7.10
C TYR A 247 20.66 0.32 6.10
N LEU A 248 21.81 0.88 6.51
CA LEU A 248 23.02 0.91 5.70
C LEU A 248 23.51 -0.49 5.33
N THR A 249 23.44 -1.44 6.26
CA THR A 249 24.09 -2.75 6.09
C THR A 249 23.15 -3.95 6.18
N GLY A 250 21.91 -3.74 6.62
CA GLY A 250 20.93 -4.76 6.96
C GLY A 250 21.18 -5.52 8.27
N LYS A 251 22.24 -5.22 9.02
CA LYS A 251 22.45 -5.84 10.35
C LYS A 251 21.32 -5.46 11.31
N SER A 252 20.97 -6.37 12.22
CA SER A 252 19.93 -6.13 13.23
C SER A 252 20.32 -6.57 14.64
N ILE A 253 19.89 -5.79 15.63
CA ILE A 253 20.16 -6.01 17.06
C ILE A 253 18.81 -6.14 17.77
N LYS A 254 18.69 -7.10 18.69
CA LYS A 254 17.48 -7.23 19.51
C LYS A 254 17.50 -6.11 20.54
N GLU A 255 16.39 -5.40 20.68
CA GLU A 255 16.23 -4.37 21.71
C GLU A 255 16.29 -5.03 23.10
N LYS A 256 16.85 -4.29 24.08
CA LYS A 256 16.96 -4.76 25.46
C LYS A 256 15.63 -4.63 26.18
#